data_AF-A0A843HKJ7-F1
#
_entry.id   AF-A0A843HKJ7-F1
#
_cell.length_a   1.000
_cell.length_b   1.000
_cell.length_c   1.000
_cell.angle_alpha   90.00
_cell.angle_beta   90.00
_cell.angle_gamma   90.00
#
_symmetry.space_group_name_H-M   'P 1'
#
loop_
_entity.id
_entity.type
_entity.pdbx_description
1 polymer ?
#
loop_
_entity_poly.entity_id
_entity_poly.type
_entity_poly.pdbx_seq_one_letter_code
_entity_poly.pdbx_strand_id
1 'polypeptide(L)'
;MQYTSNFNFMVAEGTDTVNLLTQCYPNFTSLDSILQAIKESGVTTAVSTKVGTVHNIVRTDADCAVIRWVNTANYATGDTFAVDGVTVTATSMDGQSLPAGAFVINQSSMAILNGTVLTFVGVAGISSVAAQDVTYDNSGSGLTAADVQAAIDEVVVGVNKATGKELTASLLAGATSVTFTDAAITATAKLLLFFEDVFIPFTGVTPGTGTVTYTFDALAANATATLWIVD
;
A
#
# COMPACT_ATOMS: atom_id res chain seq x y z
N MET A 1 64.15 9.23 0.33
CA MET A 1 62.87 9.90 0.66
C MET A 1 61.80 8.85 0.52
N GLN A 2 61.10 8.55 1.61
CA GLN A 2 60.01 7.57 1.60
C GLN A 2 58.67 8.28 1.78
N TYR A 3 57.62 7.65 1.26
CA TYR A 3 56.24 8.12 1.41
C TYR A 3 55.46 7.13 2.26
N THR A 4 54.53 7.64 3.06
CA THR A 4 53.56 6.77 3.74
C THR A 4 52.60 6.13 2.73
N SER A 5 52.05 4.97 3.07
CA SER A 5 51.32 4.13 2.12
C SER A 5 49.91 4.61 1.80
N ASN A 6 49.27 5.40 2.68
CA ASN A 6 47.84 5.73 2.53
C ASN A 6 47.61 7.16 2.01
N PHE A 7 48.33 8.16 2.55
CA PHE A 7 48.16 9.58 2.21
C PHE A 7 49.43 10.23 1.65
N ASN A 8 50.46 9.43 1.34
CA ASN A 8 51.71 9.89 0.72
C ASN A 8 52.39 11.04 1.48
N PHE A 9 52.37 11.04 2.82
CA PHE A 9 53.15 11.98 3.61
C PHE A 9 54.65 11.72 3.40
N MET A 10 55.43 12.80 3.28
CA MET A 10 56.86 12.72 3.03
C MET A 10 57.62 12.41 4.33
N VAL A 11 58.29 11.26 4.38
CA VAL A 11 59.16 10.85 5.48
C VAL A 11 60.61 11.14 5.11
N ALA A 12 61.23 12.04 5.88
CA ALA A 12 62.64 12.39 5.70
C ALA A 12 63.55 11.26 6.20
N GLU A 13 64.56 10.90 5.40
CA GLU A 13 65.56 9.89 5.77
C GLU A 13 66.92 10.56 5.96
N GLY A 14 67.64 10.14 7.01
CA GLY A 14 69.03 10.51 7.22
C GLY A 14 69.58 9.78 8.44
N THR A 15 70.80 9.24 8.32
CA THR A 15 71.48 8.49 9.40
C THR A 15 72.21 9.39 10.40
N ASP A 16 71.95 10.70 10.35
CA ASP A 16 72.64 11.69 11.19
C ASP A 16 72.03 11.74 12.59
N THR A 17 72.88 11.93 13.59
CA THR A 17 72.53 11.88 15.02
C THR A 17 71.58 13.02 15.40
N VAL A 18 71.58 14.12 14.63
CA VAL A 18 70.70 15.27 14.82
C VAL A 18 70.15 15.77 13.48
N ASN A 19 69.39 14.92 12.79
CA ASN A 19 68.67 15.36 11.60
C ASN A 19 67.37 16.09 11.97
N LEU A 20 67.37 17.43 11.88
CA LEU A 20 66.20 18.29 12.11
C LEU A 20 64.97 17.82 11.32
N LEU A 21 65.15 17.29 10.10
CA LEU A 21 64.03 16.80 9.28
C LEU A 21 63.39 15.52 9.83
N THR A 22 64.16 14.66 10.51
CA THR A 22 63.62 13.48 11.22
C THR A 22 62.97 13.86 12.56
N GLN A 23 63.41 14.95 13.18
CA GLN A 23 62.84 15.45 14.44
C GLN A 23 61.57 16.30 14.23
N CYS A 24 61.40 16.95 13.07
CA CYS A 24 60.21 17.73 12.76
C CYS A 24 58.99 16.86 12.40
N TYR A 25 59.20 15.63 11.91
CA TYR A 25 58.11 14.75 11.43
C TYR A 25 58.17 13.29 11.94
N PRO A 26 58.37 13.03 13.25
CA PRO A 26 58.56 11.68 13.77
C PRO A 26 57.31 10.80 13.65
N ASN A 27 56.12 11.41 13.55
CA ASN A 27 54.84 10.72 13.72
C ASN A 27 54.05 10.56 12.42
N PHE A 28 54.62 10.88 11.26
CA PHE A 28 53.88 10.86 9.98
C PHE A 28 53.36 9.48 9.61
N THR A 29 54.13 8.43 9.87
CA THR A 29 53.67 7.05 9.67
C THR A 29 52.50 6.69 10.59
N SER A 30 52.53 7.12 11.86
CA SER A 30 51.41 6.89 12.78
C SER A 30 50.17 7.73 12.43
N LEU A 31 50.35 8.99 12.00
CA LEU A 31 49.25 9.86 11.59
C LEU A 31 48.57 9.34 10.32
N ASP A 32 49.34 8.83 9.36
CA ASP A 32 48.85 8.17 8.16
C ASP A 32 47.95 6.97 8.50
N SER A 33 48.41 6.12 9.43
CA SER A 33 47.65 4.97 9.91
C SER A 33 46.37 5.39 10.64
N ILE A 34 46.42 6.45 11.46
CA ILE A 34 45.23 6.95 12.19
C ILE A 34 44.21 7.54 11.22
N LEU A 35 44.65 8.32 10.22
CA LEU A 35 43.76 8.90 9.22
C LEU A 35 43.08 7.83 8.36
N GLN A 36 43.79 6.75 8.06
CA GLN A 36 43.22 5.61 7.35
C GLN A 36 42.15 4.91 8.20
N ALA A 37 42.43 4.69 9.49
CA ALA A 37 41.46 4.14 10.43
C ALA A 37 40.20 5.04 10.58
N ILE A 38 40.36 6.37 10.60
CA ILE A 38 39.22 7.31 10.65
C ILE A 38 38.38 7.23 9.36
N LYS A 39 39.02 7.10 8.20
CA LYS A 39 38.34 6.95 6.91
C LYS A 39 37.51 5.65 6.86
N GLU A 40 38.05 4.57 7.41
CA GLU A 40 37.39 3.26 7.43
C GLU A 40 36.30 3.19 8.50
N SER A 41 36.51 3.86 9.65
CA SER A 41 35.59 3.95 10.80
C SER A 41 34.19 4.50 10.49
N GLY A 42 34.04 5.33 9.45
CA GLY A 42 32.77 6.00 9.16
C GLY A 42 31.71 5.08 8.56
N VAL A 43 32.06 4.33 7.51
CA VAL A 43 31.20 3.36 6.82
C VAL A 43 32.07 2.26 6.24
N THR A 44 32.03 1.07 6.82
CA THR A 44 32.80 -0.05 6.31
C THR A 44 32.11 -0.75 5.14
N THR A 45 32.90 -1.44 4.32
CA THR A 45 32.39 -2.33 3.29
C THR A 45 32.26 -3.75 3.84
N ALA A 46 31.33 -4.53 3.31
CA ALA A 46 31.20 -5.94 3.64
C ALA A 46 30.92 -6.78 2.40
N VAL A 47 31.18 -8.08 2.53
CA VAL A 47 30.81 -9.09 1.54
C VAL A 47 29.60 -9.85 2.07
N SER A 48 28.52 -9.88 1.29
CA SER A 48 27.35 -10.68 1.59
C SER A 48 27.40 -11.99 0.80
N THR A 49 27.13 -13.11 1.48
CA THR A 49 27.01 -14.44 0.86
C THR A 49 25.79 -15.14 1.46
N LYS A 50 24.99 -15.81 0.63
CA LYS A 50 23.86 -16.61 1.11
C LYS A 50 24.21 -18.09 1.09
N VAL A 51 24.05 -18.77 2.22
CA VAL A 51 24.17 -20.23 2.36
C VAL A 51 22.88 -20.78 2.95
N GLY A 52 22.11 -21.51 2.14
CA GLY A 52 20.76 -21.95 2.53
C GLY A 52 19.86 -20.73 2.77
N THR A 53 19.40 -20.55 4.01
CA THR A 53 18.55 -19.42 4.45
C THR A 53 19.33 -18.34 5.21
N VAL A 54 20.65 -18.49 5.36
CA VAL A 54 21.48 -17.55 6.14
C VAL A 54 22.20 -16.60 5.18
N HIS A 55 21.99 -15.29 5.36
CA HIS A 55 22.82 -14.25 4.76
C HIS A 55 23.98 -13.95 5.70
N ASN A 56 25.17 -14.37 5.31
CA ASN A 56 26.41 -14.13 6.03
C ASN A 56 27.08 -12.86 5.47
N ILE A 57 27.22 -11.86 6.34
CA ILE A 57 27.82 -10.56 6.07
C ILE A 57 29.16 -10.53 6.78
N VAL A 58 30.25 -10.44 6.04
CA VAL A 58 31.60 -10.33 6.60
C VAL A 58 32.11 -8.92 6.37
N ARG A 59 32.31 -8.17 7.45
CA ARG A 59 32.81 -6.80 7.40
C ARG A 59 34.30 -6.80 7.08
N THR A 60 34.75 -5.80 6.32
CA THR A 60 36.17 -5.52 6.12
C THR A 60 36.82 -5.01 7.41
N ASP A 61 36.06 -4.25 8.21
CA ASP A 61 36.46 -3.76 9.53
C ASP A 61 35.38 -4.11 10.57
N ALA A 62 35.74 -4.91 11.56
CA ALA A 62 34.84 -5.41 12.60
C ALA A 62 34.49 -4.37 13.67
N ASP A 63 35.23 -3.27 13.77
CA ASP A 63 34.96 -2.20 14.74
C ASP A 63 33.89 -1.21 14.22
N CYS A 64 33.58 -1.28 12.92
CA CYS A 64 32.58 -0.42 12.28
C CYS A 64 31.15 -0.95 12.41
N ALA A 65 30.26 -0.17 13.02
CA ALA A 65 28.83 -0.47 13.13
C ALA A 65 28.04 -0.20 11.84
N VAL A 66 28.46 0.77 11.02
CA VAL A 66 27.75 1.12 9.78
C VAL A 66 28.39 0.38 8.61
N ILE A 67 27.58 -0.40 7.90
CA ILE A 67 28.03 -1.38 6.92
C ILE A 67 27.32 -1.14 5.60
N ARG A 68 28.06 -1.18 4.49
CA ARG A 68 27.51 -1.20 3.13
C ARG A 68 28.03 -2.38 2.33
N TRP A 69 27.19 -2.97 1.49
CA TRP A 69 27.56 -4.10 0.64
C TRP A 69 26.64 -4.20 -0.58
N VAL A 70 27.01 -5.07 -1.53
CA VAL A 70 26.14 -5.48 -2.64
C VAL A 70 25.57 -6.86 -2.32
N ASN A 71 24.25 -7.01 -2.38
CA ASN A 71 23.60 -8.29 -2.10
C ASN A 71 23.92 -9.33 -3.17
N THR A 72 24.29 -10.53 -2.74
CA THR A 72 24.56 -11.65 -3.65
C THR A 72 23.35 -12.57 -3.86
N ALA A 73 22.24 -12.32 -3.14
CA ALA A 73 20.99 -13.05 -3.27
C ALA A 73 19.79 -12.17 -2.90
N ASN A 74 18.60 -12.58 -3.33
CA ASN A 74 17.34 -11.96 -2.93
C ASN A 74 17.00 -12.29 -1.47
N TYR A 75 16.36 -11.35 -0.77
CA TYR A 75 15.75 -11.61 0.53
C TYR A 75 14.41 -12.33 0.38
N ALA A 76 14.23 -13.41 1.12
CA ALA A 76 12.94 -14.07 1.33
C ALA A 76 12.55 -14.00 2.81
N THR A 77 11.24 -13.91 3.09
CA THR A 77 10.74 -13.90 4.47
C THR A 77 11.18 -15.16 5.22
N GLY A 78 11.78 -14.98 6.40
CA GLY A 78 12.32 -16.07 7.20
C GLY A 78 13.81 -16.35 6.95
N ASP A 79 14.44 -15.68 5.99
CA ASP A 79 15.90 -15.65 5.91
C ASP A 79 16.49 -15.05 7.21
N THR A 80 17.59 -15.64 7.67
CA THR A 80 18.32 -15.20 8.87
C THR A 80 19.62 -14.50 8.49
N PHE A 81 20.21 -13.74 9.42
CA PHE A 81 21.43 -12.99 9.17
C PHE A 81 22.51 -13.37 10.17
N ALA A 82 23.75 -13.41 9.70
CA ALA A 82 24.93 -13.49 10.53
C ALA A 82 25.92 -12.40 10.10
N VAL A 83 26.45 -11.65 11.07
CA VAL A 83 27.51 -10.67 10.84
C VAL A 83 28.78 -11.18 11.52
N ASP A 84 29.85 -11.36 10.74
CA ASP A 84 31.14 -11.93 11.19
C ASP A 84 31.00 -13.25 11.97
N GLY A 85 30.06 -14.10 11.55
CA GLY A 85 29.78 -15.38 12.19
C GLY A 85 28.88 -15.32 13.43
N VAL A 86 28.46 -14.13 13.86
CA VAL A 86 27.50 -13.94 14.96
C VAL A 86 26.09 -13.78 14.39
N THR A 87 25.14 -14.57 14.86
CA THR A 87 23.73 -14.44 14.46
C THR A 87 23.15 -13.11 14.93
N VAL A 88 22.48 -12.41 14.02
CA VAL A 88 21.84 -11.11 14.27
C VAL A 88 20.38 -11.12 13.84
N THR A 89 19.57 -10.28 14.47
CA THR A 89 18.18 -10.04 14.09
C THR A 89 18.12 -8.83 13.16
N ALA A 90 17.60 -9.01 11.96
CA ALA A 90 17.46 -7.93 10.98
C ALA A 90 16.12 -7.20 11.12
N THR A 91 16.16 -5.88 11.17
CA THR A 91 14.96 -5.03 11.29
C THR A 91 14.95 -3.90 10.27
N SER A 92 13.76 -3.39 9.99
CA SER A 92 13.55 -2.13 9.30
C SER A 92 13.77 -0.94 10.25
N MET A 93 13.76 0.29 9.73
CA MET A 93 13.98 1.52 10.49
C MET A 93 12.89 1.80 11.53
N ASP A 94 11.71 1.19 11.37
CA ASP A 94 10.59 1.19 12.30
C ASP A 94 10.68 0.10 13.39
N GLY A 95 11.77 -0.69 13.38
CA GLY A 95 12.00 -1.78 14.33
C GLY A 95 11.22 -3.06 14.04
N GLN A 96 10.46 -3.12 12.94
CA GLN A 96 9.75 -4.33 12.53
C GLN A 96 10.67 -5.30 11.77
N SER A 97 10.23 -6.55 11.62
CA SER A 97 10.90 -7.52 10.75
C SER A 97 10.92 -7.05 9.29
N LEU A 98 11.96 -7.41 8.55
CA LEU A 98 12.08 -7.03 7.14
C LEU A 98 10.92 -7.61 6.28
N PRO A 99 10.28 -6.78 5.44
CA PRO A 99 9.21 -7.22 4.55
C PRO A 99 9.73 -8.15 3.45
N ALA A 100 8.85 -8.96 2.86
CA ALA A 100 9.19 -9.80 1.71
C ALA A 100 9.81 -8.95 0.60
N GLY A 101 10.94 -9.38 0.03
CA GLY A 101 11.63 -8.62 -1.02
C GLY A 101 12.30 -7.33 -0.54
N ALA A 102 12.57 -7.17 0.77
CA ALA A 102 13.28 -6.02 1.34
C ALA A 102 14.53 -5.59 0.58
N PHE A 103 15.24 -6.54 -0.04
CA PHE A 103 16.29 -6.28 -1.00
C PHE A 103 16.39 -7.38 -2.06
N VAL A 104 16.99 -7.02 -3.20
CA VAL A 104 17.23 -7.91 -4.33
C VAL A 104 18.72 -8.09 -4.62
N ILE A 105 19.08 -9.16 -5.31
CA ILE A 105 20.44 -9.43 -5.79
C ILE A 105 20.98 -8.24 -6.59
N ASN A 106 22.27 -7.95 -6.41
CA ASN A 106 23.00 -6.82 -7.00
C ASN A 106 22.55 -5.42 -6.52
N GLN A 107 21.60 -5.33 -5.58
CA GLN A 107 21.29 -4.06 -4.92
C GLN A 107 22.36 -3.73 -3.89
N SER A 108 22.73 -2.45 -3.82
CA SER A 108 23.52 -1.92 -2.71
C SER A 108 22.65 -1.75 -1.46
N SER A 109 22.98 -2.45 -0.39
CA SER A 109 22.34 -2.32 0.92
C SER A 109 23.25 -1.61 1.91
N MET A 110 22.62 -0.92 2.86
CA MET A 110 23.28 -0.31 4.01
C MET A 110 22.53 -0.72 5.27
N ALA A 111 23.26 -1.05 6.33
CA ALA A 111 22.69 -1.34 7.62
C ALA A 111 23.60 -0.87 8.76
N ILE A 112 22.99 -0.72 9.93
CA ILE A 112 23.65 -0.34 11.17
C ILE A 112 23.54 -1.51 12.14
N LEU A 113 24.68 -2.00 12.60
CA LEU A 113 24.76 -3.04 13.63
C LEU A 113 24.82 -2.40 15.01
N ASN A 114 23.84 -2.69 15.86
CA ASN A 114 23.83 -2.32 17.27
C ASN A 114 23.68 -3.58 18.13
N GLY A 115 24.80 -4.08 18.66
CA GLY A 115 24.84 -5.36 19.35
C GLY A 115 24.47 -6.51 18.42
N THR A 116 23.32 -7.16 18.67
CA THR A 116 22.80 -8.27 17.85
C THR A 116 21.66 -7.85 16.91
N VAL A 117 21.38 -6.55 16.79
CA VAL A 117 20.34 -6.01 15.90
C VAL A 117 20.98 -5.33 14.70
N LEU A 118 20.58 -5.77 13.50
CA LEU A 118 21.02 -5.21 12.22
C LEU A 118 19.87 -4.43 11.58
N THR A 119 19.93 -3.10 11.67
CA THR A 119 18.88 -2.23 11.13
C THR A 119 19.20 -1.83 9.70
N PHE A 120 18.36 -2.22 8.76
CA PHE A 120 18.50 -1.84 7.35
C PHE A 120 18.04 -0.40 7.12
N VAL A 121 18.87 0.38 6.42
CA VAL A 121 18.58 1.77 6.08
C VAL A 121 17.93 1.83 4.71
N GLY A 122 16.79 2.51 4.63
CA GLY A 122 16.09 2.75 3.36
C GLY A 122 15.48 1.49 2.75
N VAL A 123 15.01 0.55 3.60
CA VAL A 123 14.28 -0.63 3.13
C VAL A 123 13.15 -0.15 2.24
N ALA A 124 13.28 -0.37 0.93
CA ALA A 124 12.24 -0.08 -0.02
C ALA A 124 11.20 -1.18 0.16
N GLY A 125 10.36 -1.05 1.19
CA GLY A 125 9.06 -1.69 1.22
C GLY A 125 8.22 -1.08 0.11
N ILE A 126 8.57 -1.33 -1.16
CA ILE A 126 7.61 -1.20 -2.25
C ILE A 126 6.75 -2.46 -2.18
N SER A 127 6.04 -2.60 -1.07
CA SER A 127 4.93 -3.52 -1.01
C SER A 127 3.82 -2.76 -1.69
N SER A 128 3.48 -3.15 -2.91
CA SER A 128 2.12 -2.95 -3.41
C SER A 128 1.17 -3.16 -2.24
N VAL A 129 0.50 -2.11 -1.77
CA VAL A 129 -0.44 -2.27 -0.68
C VAL A 129 -1.51 -3.19 -1.23
N ALA A 130 -1.65 -4.40 -0.67
CA ALA A 130 -2.72 -5.28 -1.08
C ALA A 130 -4.04 -4.53 -0.86
N ALA A 131 -5.00 -4.63 -1.78
CA ALA A 131 -6.24 -3.85 -1.67
C ALA A 131 -6.96 -4.06 -0.31
N GLN A 132 -6.78 -5.23 0.29
CA GLN A 132 -7.25 -5.59 1.64
C GLN A 132 -6.60 -4.79 2.79
N ASP A 133 -5.39 -4.25 2.60
CA ASP A 133 -4.65 -3.45 3.58
C ASP A 133 -4.87 -1.95 3.37
N VAL A 134 -5.61 -1.56 2.31
CA VAL A 134 -6.06 -0.19 2.07
C VAL A 134 -7.48 -0.04 2.61
N THR A 135 -7.64 0.70 3.72
CA THR A 135 -8.96 1.11 4.18
C THR A 135 -9.60 2.01 3.10
N TYR A 136 -10.70 1.56 2.51
CA TYR A 136 -11.48 2.40 1.59
C TYR A 136 -12.15 3.53 2.37
N ASP A 137 -11.72 4.77 2.12
CA ASP A 137 -12.36 5.97 2.65
C ASP A 137 -13.53 6.35 1.76
N ASN A 138 -14.75 6.10 2.25
CA ASN A 138 -15.99 6.44 1.56
C ASN A 138 -16.43 7.90 1.77
N SER A 139 -15.69 8.72 2.53
CA SER A 139 -16.08 10.11 2.85
C SER A 139 -16.24 11.01 1.62
N GLY A 140 -15.53 10.72 0.53
CA GLY A 140 -15.66 11.42 -0.76
C GLY A 140 -16.71 10.84 -1.71
N SER A 141 -17.23 9.65 -1.43
CA SER A 141 -18.22 8.96 -2.29
C SER A 141 -19.66 9.38 -2.02
N GLY A 142 -19.91 10.00 -0.86
CA GLY A 142 -21.26 10.27 -0.35
C GLY A 142 -21.94 9.05 0.28
N LEU A 143 -21.28 7.88 0.28
CA LEU A 143 -21.75 6.68 0.97
C LEU A 143 -21.42 6.77 2.46
N THR A 144 -22.38 6.39 3.30
CA THR A 144 -22.27 6.49 4.78
C THR A 144 -22.11 5.13 5.46
N ALA A 145 -22.17 4.05 4.69
CA ALA A 145 -22.06 2.69 5.18
C ALA A 145 -20.72 2.39 5.89
N ALA A 146 -20.81 1.71 7.05
CA ALA A 146 -19.65 1.35 7.88
C ALA A 146 -19.20 -0.11 7.69
N ASP A 147 -19.96 -0.92 6.96
CA ASP A 147 -19.63 -2.30 6.62
C ASP A 147 -19.98 -2.61 5.16
N VAL A 148 -19.49 -3.76 4.68
CA VAL A 148 -19.66 -4.19 3.28
C VAL A 148 -21.12 -4.41 2.91
N GLN A 149 -21.94 -4.92 3.85
CA GLN A 149 -23.35 -5.19 3.58
C GLN A 149 -24.11 -3.87 3.40
N ALA A 150 -23.93 -2.92 4.32
CA ALA A 150 -24.53 -1.60 4.24
C ALA A 150 -24.06 -0.83 2.98
N ALA A 151 -22.80 -1.00 2.58
CA ALA A 151 -22.26 -0.34 1.38
C ALA A 151 -22.90 -0.89 0.10
N ILE A 152 -23.10 -2.21 0.04
CA ILE A 152 -23.79 -2.87 -1.08
C ILE A 152 -25.24 -2.41 -1.14
N ASP A 153 -25.94 -2.37 0.00
CA ASP A 153 -27.33 -1.92 0.06
C ASP A 153 -27.47 -0.46 -0.41
N GLU A 154 -26.53 0.42 -0.02
CA GLU A 154 -26.51 1.82 -0.42
C GLU A 154 -26.26 1.98 -1.94
N VAL A 155 -25.35 1.18 -2.52
CA VAL A 155 -25.10 1.16 -3.97
C VAL A 155 -26.30 0.62 -4.75
N VAL A 156 -26.94 -0.46 -4.28
CA VAL A 156 -28.16 -1.01 -4.91
C VAL A 156 -29.27 0.04 -4.92
N VAL A 157 -29.45 0.77 -3.83
CA VAL A 157 -30.38 1.91 -3.76
C VAL A 157 -29.99 3.01 -4.76
N GLY A 158 -28.70 3.33 -4.89
CA GLY A 158 -28.20 4.29 -5.87
C GLY A 158 -28.45 3.88 -7.33
N VAL A 159 -28.21 2.61 -7.66
CA VAL A 159 -28.48 2.05 -9.00
C VAL A 159 -29.97 2.04 -9.32
N ASN A 160 -30.82 1.71 -8.35
CA ASN A 160 -32.27 1.79 -8.50
C ASN A 160 -32.77 3.23 -8.69
N LYS A 161 -32.09 4.23 -8.11
CA LYS A 161 -32.37 5.65 -8.39
C LYS A 161 -31.95 6.05 -9.80
N ALA A 162 -30.82 5.55 -10.30
CA ALA A 162 -30.32 5.88 -11.64
C ALA A 162 -31.13 5.25 -12.79
N THR A 163 -31.88 4.18 -12.53
CA THR A 163 -32.63 3.43 -13.57
C THR A 163 -34.15 3.70 -13.53
N GLY A 164 -34.63 4.43 -12.53
CA GLY A 164 -36.06 4.64 -12.28
C GLY A 164 -36.61 3.66 -11.25
N LYS A 165 -37.59 4.11 -10.46
CA LYS A 165 -38.19 3.32 -9.39
C LYS A 165 -39.35 2.48 -9.91
N GLU A 166 -39.27 1.16 -9.75
CA GLU A 166 -40.34 0.23 -10.12
C GLU A 166 -41.28 -0.04 -8.94
N LEU A 167 -42.59 0.00 -9.19
CA LEU A 167 -43.64 -0.37 -8.24
C LEU A 167 -44.58 -1.37 -8.92
N THR A 168 -44.84 -2.51 -8.28
CA THR A 168 -45.69 -3.56 -8.83
C THR A 168 -46.98 -3.72 -8.01
N ALA A 169 -48.08 -4.02 -8.68
CA ALA A 169 -49.37 -4.31 -8.08
C ALA A 169 -50.06 -5.47 -8.80
N SER A 170 -50.55 -6.45 -8.05
CA SER A 170 -51.38 -7.52 -8.60
C SER A 170 -52.85 -7.12 -8.60
N LEU A 171 -53.52 -7.31 -9.73
CA LEU A 171 -54.95 -7.03 -9.92
C LEU A 171 -55.74 -8.32 -10.10
N LEU A 172 -56.93 -8.34 -9.51
CA LEU A 172 -57.91 -9.40 -9.72
C LEU A 172 -58.88 -9.04 -10.85
N ALA A 173 -59.43 -10.07 -11.51
CA ALA A 173 -60.53 -9.91 -12.44
C ALA A 173 -61.69 -9.12 -11.79
N GLY A 174 -62.23 -8.14 -12.52
CA GLY A 174 -63.24 -7.20 -12.03
C GLY A 174 -62.69 -5.93 -11.39
N ALA A 175 -61.38 -5.79 -11.18
CA ALA A 175 -60.78 -4.53 -10.75
C ALA A 175 -61.01 -3.43 -11.80
N THR A 176 -61.24 -2.20 -11.36
CA THR A 176 -61.48 -1.02 -12.22
C THR A 176 -60.46 0.09 -11.99
N SER A 177 -59.54 -0.10 -11.04
CA SER A 177 -58.49 0.87 -10.74
C SER A 177 -57.26 0.22 -10.11
N VAL A 178 -56.11 0.84 -10.30
CA VAL A 178 -54.87 0.54 -9.58
C VAL A 178 -54.30 1.83 -8.99
N THR A 179 -53.88 1.77 -7.74
CA THR A 179 -53.29 2.90 -7.01
C THR A 179 -51.88 2.54 -6.58
N PHE A 180 -50.92 3.36 -6.97
CA PHE A 180 -49.53 3.26 -6.52
C PHE A 180 -49.24 4.41 -5.57
N THR A 181 -48.64 4.10 -4.42
CA THR A 181 -48.28 5.08 -3.39
C THR A 181 -46.78 5.02 -3.17
N ASP A 182 -46.11 6.14 -3.43
CA ASP A 182 -44.68 6.27 -3.21
C ASP A 182 -44.25 7.74 -3.17
N ALA A 183 -43.32 8.09 -2.27
CA ALA A 183 -42.81 9.44 -2.14
C ALA A 183 -42.10 9.97 -3.40
N ALA A 184 -41.64 9.10 -4.30
CA ALA A 184 -41.05 9.48 -5.58
C ALA A 184 -42.09 9.96 -6.61
N ILE A 185 -43.39 9.72 -6.40
CA ILE A 185 -44.46 10.23 -7.27
C ILE A 185 -44.66 11.71 -6.97
N THR A 186 -43.94 12.56 -7.70
CA THR A 186 -44.05 14.02 -7.62
C THR A 186 -44.88 14.58 -8.78
N ALA A 187 -45.31 15.85 -8.69
CA ALA A 187 -46.06 16.51 -9.76
C ALA A 187 -45.29 16.62 -11.10
N THR A 188 -43.97 16.40 -11.08
CA THR A 188 -43.07 16.47 -12.24
C THR A 188 -42.51 15.10 -12.65
N ALA A 189 -42.85 14.02 -11.93
CA ALA A 189 -42.35 12.68 -12.24
C ALA A 189 -42.89 12.18 -13.59
N LYS A 190 -42.04 11.56 -14.40
CA LYS A 190 -42.52 10.83 -15.60
C LYS A 190 -42.93 9.44 -15.17
N LEU A 191 -44.18 9.09 -15.46
CA LEU A 191 -44.78 7.84 -15.02
C LEU A 191 -45.07 6.97 -16.25
N LEU A 192 -44.46 5.78 -16.29
CA LEU A 192 -44.72 4.77 -17.30
C LEU A 192 -45.42 3.60 -16.63
N LEU A 193 -46.66 3.30 -17.05
CA LEU A 193 -47.41 2.14 -16.56
C LEU A 193 -47.44 1.04 -17.62
N PHE A 194 -47.09 -0.17 -17.22
CA PHE A 194 -47.18 -1.36 -18.04
C PHE A 194 -48.12 -2.38 -17.38
N PHE A 195 -48.89 -3.09 -18.21
CA PHE A 195 -49.64 -4.27 -17.81
C PHE A 195 -49.00 -5.48 -18.47
N GLU A 196 -48.76 -6.53 -17.69
CA GLU A 196 -48.24 -7.79 -18.22
C GLU A 196 -49.32 -8.48 -19.06
N ASP A 197 -48.95 -8.91 -20.26
CA ASP A 197 -49.72 -9.76 -21.18
C ASP A 197 -51.10 -9.26 -21.64
N VAL A 198 -51.57 -8.10 -21.17
CA VAL A 198 -52.89 -7.55 -21.50
C VAL A 198 -52.77 -6.05 -21.80
N PHE A 199 -53.29 -5.62 -22.95
CA PHE A 199 -53.48 -4.19 -23.20
C PHE A 199 -54.80 -3.73 -22.58
N ILE A 200 -54.72 -2.83 -21.60
CA ILE A 200 -55.89 -2.25 -20.92
C ILE A 200 -55.90 -0.74 -21.16
N PRO A 201 -56.87 -0.19 -21.91
CA PRO A 201 -56.98 1.24 -22.09
C PRO A 201 -57.41 1.90 -20.77
N PHE A 202 -56.70 2.95 -20.38
CA PHE A 202 -57.07 3.77 -19.23
C PHE A 202 -58.25 4.69 -19.59
N THR A 203 -59.20 4.79 -18.68
CA THR A 203 -60.33 5.73 -18.74
C THR A 203 -60.04 7.02 -18.00
N GLY A 204 -59.02 7.04 -17.14
CA GLY A 204 -58.60 8.21 -16.41
C GLY A 204 -57.31 8.01 -15.62
N VAL A 205 -56.63 9.11 -15.33
CA VAL A 205 -55.48 9.17 -14.42
C VAL A 205 -55.75 10.27 -13.42
N THR A 206 -55.72 9.92 -12.14
CA THR A 206 -55.83 10.87 -11.03
C THR A 206 -54.46 11.00 -10.37
N PRO A 207 -53.67 12.03 -10.73
CA PRO A 207 -52.39 12.26 -10.10
C PRO A 207 -52.59 12.94 -8.73
N GLY A 208 -51.81 12.52 -7.75
CA GLY A 208 -51.65 13.16 -6.45
C GLY A 208 -50.19 13.16 -6.04
N THR A 209 -49.81 14.06 -5.14
CA THR A 209 -48.45 14.04 -4.58
C THR A 209 -48.29 12.80 -3.71
N GLY A 210 -47.35 11.93 -4.05
CA GLY A 210 -47.09 10.67 -3.37
C GLY A 210 -48.03 9.52 -3.77
N THR A 211 -49.00 9.73 -4.67
CA THR A 211 -49.95 8.69 -5.09
C THR A 211 -50.47 8.94 -6.50
N VAL A 212 -50.51 7.91 -7.34
CA VAL A 212 -51.18 7.98 -8.64
C VAL A 212 -52.21 6.86 -8.73
N THR A 213 -53.41 7.20 -9.20
CA THR A 213 -54.47 6.22 -9.45
C THR A 213 -54.81 6.20 -10.93
N TYR A 214 -54.73 5.02 -11.54
CA TYR A 214 -55.16 4.77 -12.91
C TYR A 214 -56.51 4.05 -12.86
N THR A 215 -57.49 4.58 -13.56
CA THR A 215 -58.81 3.96 -13.73
C THR A 215 -58.93 3.38 -15.12
N PHE A 216 -59.59 2.23 -15.25
CA PHE A 216 -59.78 1.50 -16.48
C PHE A 216 -61.09 0.70 -16.42
N ASP A 217 -61.52 0.17 -17.56
CA ASP A 217 -62.70 -0.70 -17.62
C ASP A 217 -62.46 -2.02 -16.88
N ALA A 218 -63.53 -2.63 -16.34
CA ALA A 218 -63.41 -3.81 -15.49
C ALA A 218 -62.53 -4.90 -16.12
N LEU A 219 -61.50 -5.31 -15.37
CA LEU A 219 -60.48 -6.23 -15.83
C LEU A 219 -61.07 -7.63 -16.12
N ALA A 220 -60.85 -8.15 -17.32
CA ALA A 220 -61.42 -9.43 -17.74
C ALA A 220 -60.76 -10.66 -17.08
N ALA A 221 -59.50 -10.56 -16.67
CA ALA A 221 -58.72 -11.63 -16.04
C ALA A 221 -57.61 -11.03 -15.15
N ASN A 222 -57.14 -11.76 -14.14
CA ASN A 222 -56.06 -11.27 -13.26
C ASN A 222 -54.85 -10.79 -14.06
N ALA A 223 -54.24 -9.67 -13.64
CA ALA A 223 -53.11 -9.06 -14.32
C ALA A 223 -52.13 -8.45 -13.32
N THR A 224 -50.88 -8.23 -13.74
CA THR A 224 -49.89 -7.46 -12.99
C THR A 224 -49.74 -6.10 -13.64
N ALA A 225 -49.77 -5.04 -12.84
CA ALA A 225 -49.42 -3.70 -13.27
C ALA A 225 -48.09 -3.27 -12.66
N THR A 226 -47.22 -2.71 -13.47
CA THR A 226 -45.89 -2.22 -13.08
C THR A 226 -45.77 -0.75 -13.45
N LEU A 227 -45.57 0.10 -12.45
CA LEU A 227 -45.33 1.52 -12.59
C LEU A 227 -43.83 1.80 -12.49
N TRP A 228 -43.27 2.40 -13.53
CA TRP A 228 -41.91 2.93 -13.55
C TRP A 228 -41.94 4.45 -13.38
N ILE A 229 -41.29 4.93 -12.34
CA ILE A 229 -41.08 6.35 -12.08
C ILE A 229 -39.71 6.71 -12.63
N VAL A 230 -39.71 7.51 -13.69
CA VAL A 230 -38.50 7.93 -14.42
C VAL A 230 -38.27 9.42 -14.20
N ASP A 231 -37.01 9.80 -14.00
CA ASP A 231 -36.60 11.21 -13.90
C ASP A 231 -36.59 11.92 -15.28
#